data_AF-A0A8D8J449-F1
#
_entry.id   AF-A0A8D8J449-F1
#
_cell.length_a   1.000
_cell.length_b   1.000
_cell.length_c   1.000
_cell.angle_alpha   90.00
_cell.angle_beta   90.00
_cell.angle_gamma   90.00
#
_symmetry.space_group_name_H-M   'P 1'
#
loop_
_entity.id
_entity.type
_entity.pdbx_description
1 polymer ?
#
loop_
_entity_poly.entity_id
_entity_poly.type
_entity_poly.pdbx_seq_one_letter_code
_entity_poly.pdbx_strand_id
1 'polypeptide(L)'
;CACPTDMLVDANGQCKPIVVEGCRKDNDCPDTDRCMRGQCMLACRAEPCGVNAQCVSSGHRAKCSCAAEYVGNPHIECTPEGRVPSPKECSVDDDCPLDRSCLNERCINPCTQDVCGRGAICHVQLHNAVCNCPAGYKKDANNNC
;
A
#
# COMPACT_ATOMS: atom_id res chain seq x y z
N CYS A 1 28.43 -42.78 13.06
CA CYS A 1 28.39 -41.62 13.96
C CYS A 1 27.71 -40.47 13.23
N ALA A 2 26.62 -39.93 13.76
CA ALA A 2 26.03 -38.70 13.24
C ALA A 2 26.52 -37.56 14.13
N CYS A 3 26.97 -36.46 13.53
CA CYS A 3 27.33 -35.27 14.28
C CYS A 3 26.07 -34.48 14.66
N PRO A 4 26.14 -33.64 15.72
CA PRO A 4 25.10 -32.65 16.02
C PRO A 4 24.83 -31.72 14.83
N THR A 5 23.69 -31.02 14.87
CA THR A 5 23.12 -30.25 13.75
C THR A 5 24.00 -29.10 13.22
N ASP A 6 25.08 -28.76 13.92
CA ASP A 6 26.03 -27.67 13.64
C ASP A 6 27.44 -28.15 13.27
N MET A 7 27.61 -29.45 12.95
CA MET A 7 28.91 -30.06 12.66
C MET A 7 28.84 -30.99 11.44
N LEU A 8 29.91 -31.02 10.64
CA LEU A 8 30.07 -31.92 9.50
C LEU A 8 31.15 -32.97 9.78
N VAL A 9 30.95 -34.18 9.26
CA VAL A 9 31.94 -35.26 9.32
C VAL A 9 33.01 -35.01 8.25
N ASP A 10 34.28 -34.96 8.65
CA ASP A 10 35.39 -34.86 7.70
C ASP A 10 35.80 -36.21 7.10
N ALA A 11 36.76 -36.21 6.17
CA ALA A 11 37.23 -37.42 5.50
C ALA A 11 37.83 -38.49 6.45
N ASN A 12 38.14 -38.13 7.69
CA ASN A 12 38.66 -39.02 8.73
C ASN A 12 37.57 -39.45 9.73
N GLY A 13 36.31 -39.10 9.48
CA GLY A 13 35.19 -39.46 10.35
C GLY A 13 35.05 -38.58 11.60
N GLN A 14 35.75 -37.44 11.67
CA GLN A 14 35.68 -36.52 12.82
C GLN A 14 34.64 -35.42 12.60
N CYS A 15 33.89 -35.09 13.64
CA CYS A 15 32.97 -33.95 13.63
C CYS A 15 33.76 -32.64 13.70
N LYS A 16 33.69 -31.84 12.64
CA LYS A 16 34.19 -30.47 12.60
C LYS A 16 33.02 -29.49 12.63
N PRO A 17 33.13 -28.38 13.37
CA PRO A 17 32.12 -27.32 13.32
C PRO A 17 31.97 -26.83 11.88
N ILE A 18 30.73 -26.55 11.48
CA ILE A 18 30.48 -25.79 10.25
C ILE A 18 31.04 -24.39 10.50
N VAL A 19 32.31 -24.19 10.17
CA VAL A 19 32.89 -22.85 10.08
C VAL A 19 32.25 -22.23 8.84
N VAL A 20 31.12 -21.56 9.04
CA VAL A 20 30.67 -20.57 8.07
C VAL A 20 31.80 -19.55 8.06
N GLU A 21 32.64 -19.58 7.02
CA GLU A 21 33.70 -18.60 6.80
C GLU A 21 33.04 -17.22 6.93
N GLY A 22 33.29 -16.57 8.07
CA GLY A 22 32.75 -15.27 8.33
C GLY A 22 33.27 -14.29 7.29
N CYS A 23 32.46 -13.32 6.91
CA CYS A 23 32.87 -12.31 5.96
C CYS A 23 33.73 -11.22 6.65
N ARG A 24 34.61 -10.55 5.91
CA ARG A 24 35.26 -9.31 6.32
C ARG A 24 34.77 -8.11 5.51
N LYS A 25 34.32 -8.36 4.28
CA LYS A 25 33.80 -7.37 3.33
C LYS A 25 32.58 -7.94 2.62
N ASP A 26 31.75 -7.06 2.06
CA ASP A 26 30.53 -7.44 1.34
C ASP A 26 30.81 -8.43 0.20
N ASN A 27 31.94 -8.26 -0.52
CA ASN A 27 32.36 -9.14 -1.61
C ASN A 27 32.74 -10.57 -1.19
N ASP A 28 32.92 -10.83 0.11
CA ASP A 28 33.14 -12.19 0.62
C ASP A 28 31.82 -12.99 0.66
N CYS A 29 30.69 -12.30 0.46
CA CYS A 29 29.35 -12.86 0.42
C CYS A 29 28.82 -12.98 -1.02
N PRO A 30 27.76 -13.77 -1.25
CA PRO A 30 27.00 -13.73 -2.50
C PRO A 30 26.47 -12.32 -2.83
N ASP A 31 26.17 -12.03 -4.10
CA ASP A 31 25.67 -10.73 -4.56
C ASP A 31 24.36 -10.27 -3.86
N THR A 32 23.58 -11.23 -3.36
CA THR A 32 22.34 -11.03 -2.60
C THR A 32 22.56 -10.68 -1.13
N ASP A 33 23.76 -10.92 -0.62
CA ASP A 33 24.09 -10.84 0.79
C ASP A 33 25.14 -9.76 1.01
N ARG A 34 25.29 -9.32 2.26
CA ARG A 34 26.30 -8.35 2.63
C ARG A 34 26.91 -8.72 3.96
N CYS A 35 28.11 -8.19 4.19
CA CYS A 35 28.85 -8.52 5.39
C CYS A 35 28.42 -7.66 6.56
N MET A 36 27.80 -8.29 7.54
CA MET A 36 27.33 -7.63 8.75
C MET A 36 27.86 -8.39 9.96
N ARG A 37 28.75 -7.73 10.72
CA ARG A 37 29.32 -8.27 11.98
C ARG A 37 29.98 -9.65 11.80
N GLY A 38 30.62 -9.88 10.66
CA GLY A 38 31.31 -11.13 10.36
C GLY A 38 30.41 -12.23 9.80
N GLN A 39 29.15 -11.94 9.48
CA GLN A 39 28.20 -12.89 8.89
C GLN A 39 27.60 -12.33 7.60
N CYS A 40 27.47 -13.18 6.59
CA CYS A 40 26.73 -12.84 5.38
C CYS A 40 25.23 -12.84 5.71
N MET A 41 24.61 -11.67 5.58
CA MET A 41 23.17 -11.49 5.76
C MET A 41 22.57 -10.89 4.50
N LEU A 42 21.37 -11.36 4.12
CA LEU A 42 20.61 -10.80 3.01
C LEU A 42 20.54 -9.28 3.11
N ALA A 43 20.83 -8.59 2.01
CA ALA A 43 20.87 -7.13 2.00
C ALA A 43 19.51 -6.53 2.38
N CYS A 44 18.40 -7.13 1.92
CA CYS A 44 17.04 -6.76 2.33
C CYS A 44 16.74 -6.91 3.83
N ARG A 45 17.48 -7.78 4.54
CA ARG A 45 17.32 -7.96 5.99
C ARG A 45 18.19 -6.97 6.76
N ALA A 46 19.36 -6.64 6.23
CA ALA A 46 20.25 -5.63 6.81
C ALA A 46 19.73 -4.20 6.59
N GLU A 47 19.09 -3.95 5.44
CA GLU A 47 18.49 -2.69 5.03
C GLU A 47 17.02 -2.92 4.64
N PRO A 48 16.10 -2.95 5.62
CA PRO A 48 14.69 -3.18 5.33
C PRO A 48 14.09 -2.00 4.54
N CYS A 49 13.29 -2.32 3.53
CA CYS A 49 12.51 -1.34 2.77
C CYS A 49 11.30 -0.83 3.57
N GLY A 50 10.65 0.21 3.05
CA GLY A 50 9.45 0.79 3.62
C GLY A 50 8.24 -0.16 3.61
N VAL A 51 7.19 0.23 4.33
CA VAL A 51 5.95 -0.56 4.41
C VAL A 51 5.33 -0.73 3.02
N ASN A 52 4.89 -1.95 2.68
CA ASN A 52 4.38 -2.33 1.35
C ASN A 52 5.36 -2.16 0.18
N ALA A 53 6.65 -1.92 0.44
CA ALA A 53 7.67 -1.92 -0.60
C ALA A 53 8.17 -3.34 -0.88
N GLN A 54 8.45 -3.63 -2.15
CA GLN A 54 9.16 -4.82 -2.57
C GLN A 54 10.67 -4.59 -2.40
N CYS A 55 11.34 -5.56 -1.79
CA CYS A 55 12.79 -5.57 -1.64
C CYS A 55 13.44 -6.61 -2.53
N VAL A 56 14.44 -6.21 -3.31
CA VAL A 56 15.30 -7.09 -4.09
C VAL A 56 16.74 -6.89 -3.65
N SER A 57 17.41 -7.97 -3.21
CA SER A 57 18.83 -7.90 -2.85
C SER A 57 19.68 -8.10 -4.09
N SER A 58 20.56 -7.13 -4.39
CA SER A 58 21.47 -7.21 -5.53
C SER A 58 22.61 -6.20 -5.37
N GLY A 59 23.84 -6.62 -5.69
CA GLY A 59 25.04 -5.80 -5.52
C GLY A 59 25.32 -5.48 -4.04
N HIS A 60 25.10 -6.44 -3.15
CA HIS A 60 25.25 -6.31 -1.69
C HIS A 60 24.38 -5.22 -1.05
N ARG A 61 23.30 -4.81 -1.74
CA ARG A 61 22.39 -3.73 -1.32
C ARG A 61 20.93 -4.13 -1.47
N ALA A 62 20.08 -3.53 -0.65
CA ALA A 62 18.64 -3.58 -0.81
C ALA A 62 18.20 -2.58 -1.90
N LYS A 63 17.56 -3.09 -2.96
CA LYS A 63 16.85 -2.28 -3.96
C LYS A 63 15.37 -2.28 -3.61
N CYS A 64 14.86 -1.13 -3.21
CA CYS A 64 13.47 -0.95 -2.79
C CYS A 64 12.63 -0.36 -3.94
N SER A 65 11.47 -0.95 -4.22
CA SER A 65 10.50 -0.43 -5.18
C SER A 65 9.08 -0.64 -4.67
N CYS A 66 8.14 0.25 -5.00
CA CYS A 66 6.73 -0.03 -4.72
C CYS A 66 6.22 -1.17 -5.62
N ALA A 67 5.36 -2.02 -5.08
CA ALA A 67 4.68 -3.05 -5.86
C ALA A 67 3.77 -2.42 -6.93
N ALA A 68 3.36 -3.21 -7.94
CA ALA A 68 2.38 -2.75 -8.92
C ALA A 68 1.10 -2.25 -8.22
N GLU A 69 0.54 -1.14 -8.70
CA GLU A 69 -0.60 -0.41 -8.11
C GLU A 69 -0.30 0.32 -6.78
N TYR A 70 0.98 0.43 -6.37
CA TYR A 70 1.39 1.22 -5.21
C TYR A 70 2.34 2.36 -5.63
N VAL A 71 2.20 3.50 -4.95
CA VAL A 71 3.05 4.69 -5.11
C VAL A 71 3.50 5.23 -3.76
N GLY A 72 4.45 6.17 -3.79
CA GLY A 72 5.01 6.77 -2.60
C GLY A 72 6.52 6.59 -2.53
N ASN A 73 7.06 6.54 -1.32
CA ASN A 73 8.50 6.40 -1.11
C ASN A 73 8.83 4.96 -0.68
N PRO A 74 9.51 4.15 -1.50
CA PRO A 74 9.79 2.75 -1.19
C PRO A 74 10.73 2.53 0.01
N HIS A 75 11.36 3.58 0.53
CA HIS A 75 12.14 3.53 1.77
C HIS A 75 11.35 3.88 3.04
N ILE A 76 10.12 4.40 2.90
CA ILE A 76 9.25 4.80 4.02
C ILE A 76 7.96 3.98 3.99
N GLU A 77 7.15 4.19 2.96
CA GLU A 77 5.85 3.55 2.77
C GLU A 77 5.41 3.71 1.31
N CYS A 78 4.90 2.61 0.76
CA CYS A 78 4.14 2.58 -0.47
C CYS A 78 2.64 2.47 -0.12
N THR A 79 1.80 3.33 -0.70
CA THR A 79 0.34 3.31 -0.57
C THR A 79 -0.29 2.93 -1.90
N PRO A 80 -1.46 2.28 -1.92
CA PRO A 80 -2.16 2.01 -3.18
C PRO A 80 -2.46 3.31 -3.93
N GLU A 81 -2.35 3.31 -5.26
CA GLU A 81 -2.63 4.45 -6.16
C GLU A 81 -4.04 5.05 -5.96
N GLY A 82 -5.02 4.27 -5.46
CA GLY A 82 -6.35 4.76 -5.10
C GLY A 82 -6.46 5.44 -3.71
N ARG A 83 -5.37 5.50 -2.95
CA ARG A 83 -5.25 6.12 -1.61
C ARG A 83 -4.27 7.28 -1.59
N VAL A 84 -3.91 7.85 -2.73
CA VAL A 84 -3.35 9.19 -2.73
C VAL A 84 -4.48 10.11 -2.23
N PRO A 85 -4.34 10.78 -1.06
CA PRO A 85 -5.31 11.79 -0.68
C PRO A 85 -5.35 12.79 -1.83
N SER A 86 -6.48 12.83 -2.52
CA SER A 86 -6.73 13.82 -3.56
C SER A 86 -6.39 15.19 -2.97
N PRO A 87 -5.61 16.02 -3.67
CA PRO A 87 -5.32 17.37 -3.17
C PRO A 87 -6.65 18.02 -2.80
N LYS A 88 -6.68 18.66 -1.64
CA LYS A 88 -7.86 19.38 -1.15
C LYS A 88 -8.46 20.22 -2.28
N GLU A 89 -9.68 19.87 -2.70
CA GLU A 89 -10.37 20.52 -3.82
C GLU A 89 -11.23 21.69 -3.33
N CYS A 90 -11.83 21.56 -2.13
CA CYS A 90 -12.76 22.55 -1.56
C CYS A 90 -12.66 22.63 -0.02
N SER A 91 -13.14 23.75 0.53
CA SER A 91 -13.40 23.93 1.97
C SER A 91 -14.88 24.20 2.26
N VAL A 92 -15.60 24.80 1.31
CA VAL A 92 -17.04 25.09 1.37
C VAL A 92 -17.71 24.70 0.06
N ASP A 93 -19.05 24.56 0.06
CA ASP A 93 -19.82 24.20 -1.14
C ASP A 93 -19.61 25.18 -2.30
N ASP A 94 -19.44 26.47 -1.99
CA ASP A 94 -19.22 27.54 -2.97
C ASP A 94 -17.87 27.43 -3.71
N ASP A 95 -16.92 26.63 -3.21
CA ASP A 95 -15.68 26.33 -3.93
C ASP A 95 -15.92 25.37 -5.10
N CYS A 96 -17.07 24.68 -5.10
CA CYS A 96 -17.45 23.71 -6.10
C CYS A 96 -18.36 24.32 -7.19
N PRO A 97 -18.44 23.71 -8.38
CA PRO A 97 -19.50 23.99 -9.34
C PRO A 97 -20.90 23.81 -8.73
N LEU A 98 -21.91 24.52 -9.25
CA LEU A 98 -23.30 24.50 -8.74
C LEU A 98 -23.94 23.09 -8.71
N ASP A 99 -23.43 22.17 -9.53
CA ASP A 99 -23.85 20.77 -9.61
C ASP A 99 -23.11 19.82 -8.63
N ARG A 100 -22.29 20.36 -7.72
CA ARG A 100 -21.47 19.60 -6.76
C ARG A 100 -21.45 20.24 -5.38
N SER A 101 -21.20 19.46 -4.34
CA SER A 101 -21.01 19.92 -2.96
C SER A 101 -19.65 19.50 -2.40
N CYS A 102 -19.19 20.23 -1.40
CA CYS A 102 -17.95 19.95 -0.71
C CYS A 102 -18.16 18.91 0.38
N LEU A 103 -17.68 17.69 0.16
CA LEU A 103 -17.69 16.63 1.15
C LEU A 103 -16.29 16.05 1.31
N ASN A 104 -15.79 16.03 2.55
CA ASN A 104 -14.45 15.55 2.87
C ASN A 104 -13.37 16.18 1.99
N GLU A 105 -13.46 17.51 1.83
CA GLU A 105 -12.50 18.32 1.05
C GLU A 105 -12.48 18.00 -0.46
N ARG A 106 -13.55 17.39 -0.99
CA ARG A 106 -13.73 17.08 -2.41
C ARG A 106 -15.07 17.56 -2.96
N CYS A 107 -15.06 17.99 -4.22
CA CYS A 107 -16.28 18.39 -4.92
C CYS A 107 -16.99 17.17 -5.53
N ILE A 108 -18.02 16.69 -4.85
CA ILE A 108 -18.79 15.49 -5.24
C ILE A 108 -20.18 15.85 -5.74
N ASN A 109 -20.79 14.98 -6.56
CA ASN A 109 -22.19 15.15 -6.95
C ASN A 109 -23.10 14.64 -5.81
N PRO A 110 -23.94 15.48 -5.17
CA PRO A 110 -24.76 15.08 -4.03
C PRO A 110 -25.80 14.01 -4.38
N CYS A 111 -26.18 13.83 -5.65
CA CYS A 111 -27.07 12.76 -6.10
C CYS A 111 -26.44 11.36 -6.06
N THR A 112 -25.12 11.24 -5.87
CA THR A 112 -24.42 9.95 -5.76
C THR A 112 -24.42 9.38 -4.34
N GLN A 113 -24.93 10.13 -3.37
CA GLN A 113 -24.85 9.81 -1.93
C GLN A 113 -26.08 9.02 -1.41
N ASP A 114 -26.81 8.31 -2.27
CA ASP A 114 -28.03 7.56 -1.92
C ASP A 114 -29.04 8.36 -1.07
N VAL A 115 -29.16 9.66 -1.37
CA VAL A 115 -30.00 10.62 -0.62
C VAL A 115 -31.48 10.58 -1.03
N CYS A 116 -31.78 10.06 -2.21
CA CYS A 116 -33.14 9.94 -2.71
C CYS A 116 -33.69 8.52 -2.50
N GLY A 117 -34.98 8.41 -2.18
CA GLY A 117 -35.65 7.10 -2.11
C GLY A 117 -35.65 6.38 -3.46
N ARG A 118 -35.90 5.07 -3.43
CA ARG A 118 -35.98 4.26 -4.66
C ARG A 118 -37.01 4.85 -5.61
N GLY A 119 -36.73 4.78 -6.91
CA GLY A 119 -37.61 5.31 -7.96
C GLY A 119 -37.67 6.84 -8.08
N ALA A 120 -37.08 7.61 -7.17
CA ALA A 120 -37.00 9.06 -7.28
C ALA A 120 -35.92 9.49 -8.28
N ILE A 121 -36.21 10.57 -9.01
CA ILE A 121 -35.26 11.23 -9.90
C ILE A 121 -34.52 12.28 -9.08
N CYS A 122 -33.19 12.14 -8.99
CA CYS A 122 -32.33 13.14 -8.36
C CYS A 122 -31.80 14.14 -9.39
N HIS A 123 -31.83 15.42 -9.03
CA HIS A 123 -31.13 16.49 -9.72
C HIS A 123 -30.47 17.41 -8.69
N VAL A 124 -29.40 18.09 -9.09
CA VAL A 124 -28.67 18.99 -8.19
C VAL A 124 -29.18 20.41 -8.40
N GLN A 125 -29.47 21.10 -7.29
CA GLN A 125 -29.83 22.50 -7.29
C GLN A 125 -29.05 23.21 -6.18
N LEU A 126 -28.16 24.13 -6.58
CA LEU A 126 -27.33 24.93 -5.68
C LEU A 126 -26.62 24.05 -4.63
N HIS A 127 -25.73 23.17 -5.10
CA HIS A 127 -24.96 22.24 -4.27
C HIS A 127 -25.79 21.17 -3.51
N ASN A 128 -27.13 21.19 -3.61
CA ASN A 128 -28.00 20.27 -2.88
C ASN A 128 -28.68 19.26 -3.81
N ALA A 129 -28.87 18.03 -3.33
CA ALA A 129 -29.67 17.04 -4.02
C ALA A 129 -31.17 17.32 -3.83
N VAL A 130 -31.91 17.35 -4.93
CA VAL A 130 -33.36 17.52 -4.97
C VAL A 130 -33.99 16.28 -5.60
N CYS A 131 -34.89 15.64 -4.86
CA CYS A 131 -35.51 14.37 -5.23
C CYS A 131 -36.98 14.57 -5.62
N ASN A 132 -37.33 14.26 -6.87
CA ASN A 132 -38.70 14.33 -7.38
C ASN A 132 -39.18 12.95 -7.86
N CYS A 133 -40.45 12.64 -7.63
CA CYS A 133 -41.04 11.44 -8.23
C CYS A 133 -41.33 11.66 -9.73
N PRO A 134 -41.22 10.61 -10.56
CA PRO A 134 -41.69 10.64 -11.94
C PRO A 134 -43.18 11.02 -12.02
N ALA A 135 -43.61 11.50 -13.19
CA ALA A 135 -45.00 11.88 -13.40
C ALA A 135 -45.97 10.72 -13.11
N GLY A 136 -46.95 10.96 -12.24
CA GLY A 136 -47.94 9.96 -11.82
C GLY A 136 -47.61 9.24 -10.51
N TYR A 137 -46.41 9.44 -9.95
CA TYR A 137 -45.99 8.82 -8.69
C TYR A 137 -46.00 9.82 -7.53
N LYS A 138 -46.24 9.33 -6.31
CA LYS A 138 -46.19 10.12 -5.07
C LYS A 138 -45.30 9.41 -4.06
N LYS A 139 -44.66 10.19 -3.19
CA LYS A 139 -43.80 9.67 -2.12
C LYS A 139 -44.61 8.75 -1.19
N ASP A 140 -44.06 7.58 -0.88
CA ASP A 140 -44.56 6.69 0.17
C ASP A 140 -44.05 7.11 1.56
N ALA A 141 -44.41 6.34 2.60
CA ALA A 141 -43.96 6.58 3.98
C ALA A 141 -42.44 6.43 4.18
N ASN A 142 -41.74 5.81 3.22
CA ASN A 142 -40.31 5.58 3.22
C ASN A 142 -39.56 6.53 2.25
N ASN A 143 -40.21 7.59 1.77
CA ASN A 143 -39.66 8.57 0.81
C ASN A 143 -39.30 7.98 -0.57
N ASN A 144 -39.84 6.80 -0.93
CA ASN A 144 -39.71 6.21 -2.26
C ASN A 144 -40.82 6.68 -3.19
N CYS A 145 -40.54 6.56 -4.49
CA CYS A 145 -41.50 6.59 -5.58
C CYS A 145 -41.57 5.16 -6.17
#